data_AF-A0A945DG56-F1
#
_entry.id   AF-A0A945DG56-F1
#
_cell.length_a   1.000
_cell.length_b   1.000
_cell.length_c   1.000
_cell.angle_alpha   90.00
_cell.angle_beta   90.00
_cell.angle_gamma   90.00
#
_symmetry.space_group_name_H-M   'P 1'
#
loop_
_entity.id
_entity.type
_entity.pdbx_description
1 polymer ?
#
loop_
_entity_poly.entity_id
_entity_poly.type
_entity_poly.pdbx_seq_one_letter_code
_entity_poly.pdbx_strand_id
1 'polypeptide(L)' 'MKVKRINPSLTSSYDFNLPQELIANHPVSPADTAKLLIYNRSTNTITHEIFKNIINYLPQNTSIFLND' A
#
# COMPACT_ATOMS: atom_id res chain seq x y z
N MET A 1 -16.62 5.91 19.12
CA MET A 1 -15.91 6.42 17.92
C MET A 1 -16.90 6.44 16.76
N LYS A 2 -17.26 7.61 16.23
CA LYS A 2 -18.23 7.68 15.11
C LYS A 2 -17.52 7.29 13.82
N VAL A 3 -17.92 6.18 13.22
CA VAL A 3 -17.45 5.78 11.88
C VAL A 3 -17.96 6.84 10.91
N LYS A 4 -17.04 7.65 10.36
CA LYS A 4 -17.37 8.63 9.32
C LYS A 4 -17.81 7.82 8.10
N ARG A 5 -19.10 7.88 7.75
CA ARG A 5 -19.59 7.25 6.51
C ARG A 5 -18.90 7.94 5.34
N ILE A 6 -18.05 7.19 4.63
CA ILE A 6 -17.44 7.62 3.36
C ILE A 6 -18.57 7.82 2.38
N ASN A 7 -18.70 9.03 1.83
CA ASN A 7 -19.59 9.26 0.72
C ASN A 7 -18.79 9.07 -0.58
N PRO A 8 -18.97 7.95 -1.31
CA PRO A 8 -18.07 7.59 -2.39
C PRO A 8 -18.11 8.56 -3.58
N SER A 9 -19.14 9.41 -3.68
CA SER A 9 -19.28 10.42 -4.72
C SER A 9 -18.60 11.76 -4.40
N LEU A 10 -18.14 11.96 -3.15
CA LEU A 10 -17.38 13.15 -2.77
C LEU A 10 -15.89 12.82 -2.77
N THR A 11 -15.13 13.55 -3.58
CA THR A 11 -13.66 13.42 -3.66
C THR A 11 -13.01 13.65 -2.30
N SER A 12 -13.55 14.56 -1.49
CA SER A 12 -13.06 14.86 -0.13
C SER A 12 -13.15 13.68 0.85
N SER A 13 -13.92 12.64 0.54
CA SER A 13 -13.93 11.41 1.34
C SER A 13 -12.63 10.61 1.22
N TYR A 14 -11.78 10.93 0.23
CA TYR A 14 -10.50 10.28 -0.03
C TYR A 14 -9.30 11.21 0.23
N ASP A 15 -9.53 12.46 0.66
CA ASP A 15 -8.47 13.40 0.98
C ASP A 15 -7.71 12.99 2.24
N PHE A 16 -6.39 13.17 2.19
CA PHE A 16 -5.49 12.99 3.33
C PHE A 16 -4.34 14.00 3.29
N ASN A 17 -3.73 14.25 4.46
CA ASN A 17 -2.56 15.11 4.53
C ASN A 17 -1.32 14.34 4.05
N LEU A 18 -0.72 14.77 2.94
CA LEU A 18 0.52 14.23 2.40
C LEU A 18 1.61 15.30 2.43
N PRO A 19 2.54 15.24 3.39
CA PRO A 19 3.70 16.12 3.40
C PRO A 19 4.50 15.99 2.10
N GLN A 20 4.92 17.12 1.52
CA GLN A 20 5.57 17.17 0.21
C GLN A 20 6.89 16.40 0.19
N GLU A 21 7.62 16.38 1.30
CA GLU A 21 8.88 15.65 1.48
C GLU A 21 8.73 14.12 1.42
N LEU A 22 7.51 13.59 1.59
CA LEU A 22 7.22 12.16 1.48
C LEU A 22 6.89 11.74 0.04
N ILE A 23 6.80 12.68 -0.90
CA ILE A 23 6.62 12.40 -2.32
C ILE A 23 7.99 12.08 -2.93
N ALA A 24 8.18 10.83 -3.34
CA ALA A 24 9.41 10.39 -3.98
C ALA A 24 9.58 11.07 -5.34
N ASN A 25 10.71 11.76 -5.53
CA ASN A 25 11.06 12.39 -6.81
C ASN A 25 11.82 11.45 -7.76
N HIS A 26 12.41 10.39 -7.22
CA HIS A 26 13.18 9.37 -7.97
C HIS A 26 12.94 7.99 -7.34
N PRO A 27 13.06 6.90 -8.12
CA PRO A 27 12.98 5.55 -7.59
C PRO A 27 14.17 5.24 -6.68
N VAL A 28 13.97 4.35 -5.72
CA VAL A 28 15.06 3.76 -4.94
C VAL A 28 15.83 2.76 -5.80
N SER A 29 17.14 2.61 -5.55
CA SER A 29 17.99 1.61 -6.19
C SER A 29 18.75 0.81 -5.13
N PRO A 30 18.69 -0.53 -5.17
CA PRO A 30 17.92 -1.39 -6.09
C PRO A 30 16.39 -1.27 -5.90
N ALA A 31 15.60 -1.53 -6.95
CA ALA A 31 14.15 -1.30 -6.94
C ALA A 31 13.40 -2.16 -5.89
N ASP A 32 13.85 -3.39 -5.65
CA ASP A 32 13.28 -4.32 -4.67
C ASP A 32 13.56 -3.92 -3.21
N THR A 33 14.37 -2.88 -2.97
CA THR A 33 14.60 -2.32 -1.62
C THR A 33 13.53 -1.30 -1.20
N ALA A 34 12.55 -1.01 -2.07
CA ALA A 34 11.42 -0.16 -1.72
C ALA A 34 10.63 -0.69 -0.53
N LYS A 35 10.09 0.23 0.30
CA LYS A 35 9.20 -0.13 1.40
C LYS A 35 7.90 -0.75 0.85
N LEU A 36 7.46 -1.83 1.47
CA LEU A 36 6.21 -2.53 1.20
C LEU A 36 5.29 -2.37 2.42
N LEU A 37 4.09 -1.80 2.20
CA LEU A 37 3.04 -1.77 3.21
C LEU A 37 2.09 -2.94 2.99
N ILE A 38 1.97 -3.80 3.99
CA ILE A 38 1.06 -4.96 3.96
C ILE A 38 -0.12 -4.64 4.87
N TYR A 39 -1.33 -4.67 4.30
CA TYR A 39 -2.56 -4.43 5.04
C TYR A 39 -3.42 -5.69 5.10
N ASN A 40 -3.65 -6.21 6.31
CA ASN A 40 -4.54 -7.34 6.52
C ASN A 40 -5.97 -6.85 6.77
N ARG A 41 -6.86 -7.10 5.80
CA ARG A 41 -8.26 -6.68 5.83
C ARG A 41 -9.10 -7.38 6.91
N SER A 42 -8.74 -8.63 7.25
CA SER A 42 -9.50 -9.41 8.25
C SER A 42 -9.24 -8.90 9.67
N THR A 43 -8.01 -8.51 9.96
CA THR A 43 -7.58 -8.07 11.30
C THR A 43 -7.46 -6.54 11.42
N ASN A 44 -7.58 -5.79 10.32
CA ASN A 44 -7.30 -4.35 10.26
C ASN A 44 -5.88 -3.98 10.72
N THR A 45 -4.89 -4.84 10.50
CA THR A 45 -3.50 -4.60 10.92
C THR A 45 -2.61 -4.19 9.75
N ILE A 46 -1.61 -3.36 10.05
CA ILE A 46 -0.56 -2.94 9.10
C ILE A 46 0.76 -3.57 9.51
N THR A 47 1.51 -4.05 8.52
CA THR A 47 2.88 -4.52 8.68
C THR A 47 3.77 -3.83 7.64
N HIS A 48 4.95 -3.40 8.05
CA HIS A 48 5.94 -2.80 7.18
C HIS A 48 7.01 -3.82 6.80
N GLU A 49 7.34 -3.88 5.52
CA GLU A 49 8.36 -4.76 4.96
C GLU A 49 9.14 -4.06 3.82
N ILE A 50 10.01 -4.80 3.16
CA ILE A 50 10.76 -4.47 1.96
C ILE A 50 10.24 -5.34 0.80
N PHE A 51 10.09 -4.73 -0.37
CA PHE A 51 9.48 -5.38 -1.54
C PHE A 51 10.15 -6.69 -1.94
N LYS A 52 11.47 -6.81 -1.75
CA LYS A 52 12.24 -8.05 -1.94
C LYS A 52 11.62 -9.29 -1.28
N ASN A 53 10.92 -9.11 -0.16
CA ASN A 53 10.33 -10.20 0.62
C ASN A 53 8.86 -10.50 0.28
N ILE A 54 8.29 -9.85 -0.76
CA ILE A 54 6.88 -9.99 -1.14
C ILE A 54 6.45 -11.45 -1.33
N ILE A 55 7.34 -12.30 -1.84
CA ILE A 55 7.06 -13.72 -2.09
C ILE A 55 6.66 -14.49 -0.83
N ASN A 56 7.14 -14.08 0.35
CA ASN A 56 6.81 -14.70 1.63
C ASN A 56 5.34 -14.47 2.05
N TYR A 57 4.65 -13.55 1.38
CA TYR A 57 3.28 -13.16 1.70
C TYR A 57 2.25 -13.59 0.64
N LEU A 58 2.71 -14.19 -0.47
CA LEU A 58 1.81 -14.68 -1.51
C LEU A 58 1.40 -16.13 -1.22
N PRO A 59 0.09 -16.46 -1.23
CA PRO A 59 -0.36 -17.84 -1.18
C PRO A 59 0.25 -18.70 -2.30
N GLN A 60 0.42 -19.99 -2.05
CA GLN A 60 1.08 -20.92 -2.99
C GLN A 60 0.44 -20.94 -4.38
N ASN A 61 -0.89 -20.75 -4.47
CA ASN A 61 -1.65 -20.76 -5.73
C ASN A 61 -2.00 -19.33 -6.19
N THR A 62 -1.03 -18.41 -6.16
CA THR A 62 -1.22 -17.02 -6.61
C THR A 62 -0.86 -16.86 -8.08
N SER A 63 -1.75 -16.26 -8.86
CA SER A 63 -1.44 -15.78 -10.22
C SER A 63 -1.06 -14.30 -10.16
N ILE A 64 0.05 -13.93 -10.80
CA ILE A 64 0.50 -12.54 -10.91
C ILE A 64 0.30 -12.11 -12.37
N PHE A 65 -0.47 -11.04 -12.57
CA PHE A 65 -0.66 -10.43 -13.88
C PHE A 65 0.17 -9.15 -13.94
N LEU A 66 1.08 -9.09 -14.89
CA LEU A 66 1.92 -7.93 -15.17
C LEU A 66 1.43 -7.30 -16.46
N ASN A 67 1.37 -5.98 -16.50
CA ASN A 67 1.12 -5.24 -17.73
C ASN A 67 2.46 -4.90 -18.39
N ASP A 68 2.49 -4.98 -19.73
CA ASP A 68 3.61 -4.52 -20.56
C ASP A 68 3.63 -2.98 -20.71
#